data_AF-A0A534B0E9-F1
#
_entry.id   AF-A0A534B0E9-F1
#
_cell.length_a   1.000
_cell.length_b   1.000
_cell.length_c   1.000
_cell.angle_alpha   90.00
_cell.angle_beta   90.00
_cell.angle_gamma   90.00
#
_symmetry.space_group_name_H-M   'P 1'
#
loop_
_entity.id
_entity.type
_entity.pdbx_description
1 polymer ?
#
loop_
_entity_poly.entity_id
_entity_poly.type
_entity_poly.pdbx_seq_one_letter_code
_entity_poly.pdbx_strand_id
1 'polypeptide(L)'
;MLQRTRIHPAPSLRAPRRLRSLRPWTASPHSGNFRDAVLISANLGGNGDVVAATCGALAGAHYTAGTIPASWRNSLIKKQLIESTGDRLLAHALPDVGG
;
A
#
# COMPACT_ATOMS: atom_id res chain seq x y z
N MET A 1 4.08 -10.45 49.84
CA MET A 1 2.84 -9.68 49.61
C MET A 1 2.90 -9.05 48.22
N LEU A 2 2.40 -9.73 47.19
CA LEU A 2 2.23 -9.19 45.83
C LEU A 2 0.90 -9.73 45.30
N GLN A 3 -0.13 -8.88 45.32
CA GLN A 3 -1.45 -9.26 44.79
C GLN A 3 -1.47 -9.14 43.26
N ARG A 4 -1.93 -10.23 42.64
CA ARG A 4 -2.21 -10.40 41.22
C ARG A 4 -3.14 -9.29 40.69
N THR A 5 -2.64 -8.39 39.84
CA THR A 5 -3.50 -7.50 39.05
C THR A 5 -4.09 -8.28 37.89
N ARG A 6 -5.37 -8.59 38.02
CA ARG A 6 -6.28 -9.07 36.99
C ARG A 6 -6.16 -8.20 35.74
N ILE A 7 -5.84 -8.80 34.61
CA ILE A 7 -6.08 -8.23 33.28
C ILE A 7 -7.59 -8.03 33.13
N HIS A 8 -8.03 -6.77 33.25
CA HIS A 8 -9.39 -6.37 32.91
C HIS A 8 -9.48 -6.20 31.39
N PRO A 9 -10.40 -6.89 30.68
CA PRO A 9 -10.69 -6.55 29.31
C PRO A 9 -11.31 -5.14 29.26
N ALA A 10 -10.71 -4.26 28.47
CA ALA A 10 -11.18 -2.88 28.31
C ALA A 10 -12.67 -2.86 27.89
N PRO A 11 -13.47 -1.92 28.43
CA PRO A 11 -14.90 -1.88 28.20
C PRO A 11 -15.19 -1.54 26.73
N SER A 12 -16.15 -2.26 26.17
CA SER A 12 -16.74 -2.07 24.85
C SER A 12 -16.83 -0.59 24.44
N LEU A 13 -16.07 -0.19 23.42
CA LEU A 13 -16.26 1.07 22.71
C LEU A 13 -17.66 1.06 22.07
N ARG A 14 -18.63 1.63 22.77
CA ARG A 14 -19.96 1.91 22.24
C ARG A 14 -19.82 3.09 21.27
N ALA A 15 -19.51 2.80 20.02
CA ALA A 15 -19.36 3.80 18.97
C ALA A 15 -20.69 4.55 18.72
N PRO A 16 -20.68 5.88 18.51
CA PRO A 16 -21.88 6.63 18.20
C PRO A 16 -22.49 6.17 16.86
N ARG A 17 -23.83 6.24 16.74
CA ARG A 17 -24.66 5.68 15.64
C ARG A 17 -24.47 6.35 14.26
N ARG A 18 -23.34 7.02 13.99
CA ARG A 18 -23.02 7.68 12.72
C ARG A 18 -21.58 7.40 12.26
N LEU A 19 -21.12 6.15 12.31
CA LEU A 19 -19.88 5.75 11.64
C LEU A 19 -20.06 4.34 11.08
N ARG A 20 -20.67 4.24 9.89
CA ARG A 20 -20.99 2.97 9.21
C ARG A 20 -20.32 2.82 7.85
N SER A 21 -19.19 3.48 7.61
CA SER A 21 -18.49 3.40 6.31
C SER A 21 -16.95 3.30 6.37
N LEU A 22 -16.32 3.41 7.53
CA LEU A 22 -14.88 3.18 7.60
C LEU A 22 -14.61 1.68 7.70
N ARG A 23 -14.55 1.02 6.53
CA ARG A 23 -13.77 -0.21 6.40
C ARG A 23 -12.30 0.18 6.66
N PRO A 24 -11.60 -0.45 7.61
CA PRO A 24 -10.16 -0.28 7.72
C PRO A 24 -9.51 -0.65 6.39
N TRP A 25 -8.72 0.25 5.82
CA TRP A 25 -7.98 0.02 4.57
C TRP A 25 -6.96 -1.13 4.69
N THR A 26 -6.64 -1.53 5.92
CA THR A 26 -5.81 -2.68 6.24
C THR A 26 -6.49 -4.04 6.01
N ALA A 27 -7.77 -4.05 5.62
CA ALA A 27 -8.60 -5.25 5.50
C ALA A 27 -8.97 -5.64 4.06
N SER A 28 -8.11 -5.36 3.06
CA SER A 28 -8.22 -6.04 1.76
C SER A 28 -7.11 -7.09 1.63
N PRO A 29 -7.38 -8.37 1.91
CA PRO A 29 -6.38 -9.41 1.79
C PRO A 29 -6.09 -9.82 0.34
N HIS A 30 -6.98 -9.63 -0.63
CA HIS A 30 -6.83 -10.28 -1.95
C HIS A 30 -7.31 -9.44 -3.14
N SER A 31 -6.51 -8.49 -3.56
CA SER A 31 -6.30 -8.32 -5.01
C SER A 31 -5.12 -9.20 -5.39
N GLY A 32 -5.36 -10.35 -6.02
CA GLY A 32 -4.28 -11.25 -6.47
C GLY A 32 -3.41 -10.69 -7.60
N ASN A 33 -3.59 -9.41 -7.94
CA ASN A 33 -2.87 -8.72 -8.98
C ASN A 33 -2.69 -7.23 -8.62
N PHE A 34 -1.66 -6.62 -9.20
CA PHE A 34 -1.31 -5.20 -9.01
C PHE A 34 -2.48 -4.25 -9.33
N ARG A 35 -3.21 -4.53 -10.41
CA ARG A 35 -4.23 -3.65 -10.97
C ARG A 35 -5.35 -3.40 -9.97
N ASP A 36 -5.90 -4.47 -9.40
CA ASP A 36 -7.03 -4.38 -8.48
C ASP A 36 -6.63 -3.70 -7.17
N ALA A 37 -5.41 -3.96 -6.68
CA ALA A 37 -4.88 -3.33 -5.47
C ALA A 37 -4.89 -1.80 -5.60
N VAL A 38 -4.30 -1.31 -6.70
CA VAL A 38 -4.15 0.11 -6.97
C VAL A 38 -5.51 0.76 -7.29
N LEU A 39 -6.38 0.11 -8.07
CA LEU A 39 -7.71 0.66 -8.36
C LEU A 39 -8.57 0.82 -7.11
N ILE A 40 -8.55 -0.16 -6.21
CA ILE A 40 -9.30 -0.06 -4.95
C ILE A 40 -8.77 1.12 -4.14
N SER A 41 -7.44 1.24 -3.99
CA SER A 41 -6.82 2.32 -3.22
C SER A 41 -7.09 3.71 -3.79
N ALA A 42 -7.05 3.88 -5.11
CA ALA A 42 -7.29 5.17 -5.78
C ALA A 42 -8.73 5.65 -5.63
N ASN A 43 -9.69 4.72 -5.52
CA ASN A 43 -11.13 5.03 -5.45
C ASN A 43 -11.66 5.14 -4.01
N LEU A 44 -10.80 5.19 -2.98
CA LEU A 44 -11.24 5.34 -1.58
C LEU A 44 -11.86 6.71 -1.26
N GLY A 45 -11.62 7.72 -2.11
CA GLY A 45 -11.98 9.12 -1.82
C GLY A 45 -11.09 9.74 -0.74
N GLY A 46 -11.16 11.06 -0.58
CA GLY A 46 -10.26 11.79 0.32
C GLY A 46 -8.81 11.64 -0.12
N ASN A 47 -7.99 10.93 0.67
CA ASN A 47 -6.56 10.72 0.43
C ASN A 47 -6.26 9.54 -0.50
N GLY A 48 -7.17 9.23 -1.44
CA GLY A 48 -7.04 8.07 -2.32
C GLY A 48 -5.78 8.09 -3.19
N ASP A 49 -5.31 9.27 -3.58
CA ASP A 49 -4.05 9.49 -4.30
C ASP A 49 -2.83 9.09 -3.47
N VAL A 50 -2.76 9.49 -2.20
CA VAL A 50 -1.66 9.16 -1.28
C VAL A 50 -1.66 7.66 -0.96
N VAL A 51 -2.84 7.08 -0.73
CA VAL A 51 -2.98 5.65 -0.47
C VAL A 51 -2.61 4.85 -1.71
N ALA A 52 -3.01 5.29 -2.90
CA ALA A 52 -2.65 4.63 -4.16
C ALA A 52 -1.16 4.72 -4.49
N ALA A 53 -0.51 5.85 -4.20
CA ALA A 53 0.94 5.98 -4.36
C ALA A 53 1.69 4.98 -3.47
N THR A 54 1.29 4.89 -2.20
CA THR A 54 1.91 3.96 -1.23
C THR A 54 1.63 2.50 -1.60
N CYS A 55 0.37 2.18 -1.95
CA CYS A 55 -0.04 0.85 -2.39
C CYS A 55 0.71 0.44 -3.66
N GLY A 56 0.82 1.34 -4.65
CA GLY A 56 1.51 1.10 -5.91
C GLY A 56 3.00 0.81 -5.73
N ALA A 57 3.68 1.50 -4.81
CA ALA A 57 5.10 1.23 -4.51
C ALA A 57 5.29 -0.18 -3.92
N LEU A 58 4.49 -0.55 -2.92
CA LEU A 58 4.54 -1.87 -2.28
C LEU A 58 4.14 -2.99 -3.24
N ALA A 59 3.04 -2.80 -3.97
CA ALA A 59 2.56 -3.75 -4.97
C ALA A 59 3.56 -3.89 -6.13
N GLY A 60 4.23 -2.81 -6.54
CA GLY A 60 5.27 -2.84 -7.57
C GLY A 60 6.50 -3.62 -7.13
N ALA A 61 6.92 -3.49 -5.86
CA ALA A 61 8.00 -4.30 -5.29
C ALA A 61 7.63 -5.78 -5.19
N HIS A 62 6.36 -6.10 -4.88
CA HIS A 62 5.89 -7.48 -4.74
C HIS A 62 5.61 -8.17 -6.09
N TYR A 63 4.95 -7.48 -7.04
CA TYR A 63 4.50 -8.05 -8.31
C TYR A 63 5.38 -7.68 -9.51
N THR A 64 6.45 -6.89 -9.34
CA THR A 64 7.32 -6.37 -10.41
C THR A 64 6.64 -5.36 -11.34
N ALA A 65 7.42 -4.43 -11.89
CA ALA A 65 6.94 -3.38 -12.80
C ALA A 65 6.26 -3.89 -14.09
N GLY A 66 6.56 -5.13 -14.51
CA GLY A 66 5.97 -5.75 -15.70
C GLY A 66 4.49 -6.13 -15.56
N THR A 67 3.99 -6.24 -14.33
CA THR A 67 2.57 -6.54 -14.06
C THR A 67 1.67 -5.29 -14.10
N ILE A 68 2.28 -4.11 -14.16
CA ILE A 68 1.54 -2.85 -14.29
C ILE A 68 0.97 -2.78 -15.71
N PRO A 69 -0.35 -2.51 -15.88
CA PRO A 69 -0.94 -2.37 -17.20
C PRO A 69 -0.15 -1.42 -18.11
N ALA A 70 0.18 -1.88 -19.31
CA ALA A 70 1.00 -1.12 -20.25
C ALA A 70 0.38 0.24 -20.60
N SER A 71 -0.95 0.31 -20.69
CA SER A 71 -1.68 1.56 -20.88
C SER A 71 -1.39 2.57 -19.77
N TRP A 72 -1.38 2.15 -18.50
CA TRP A 72 -1.06 3.04 -17.38
C TRP A 72 0.39 3.48 -17.39
N ARG A 73 1.32 2.54 -17.62
CA ARG A 73 2.76 2.85 -17.76
C ARG A 73 3.01 3.87 -18.87
N ASN A 74 2.30 3.75 -19.99
CA ASN A 74 2.47 4.64 -21.14
C ASN A 74 1.78 6.00 -20.96
N SER A 75 0.84 6.11 -20.02
CA SER A 75 0.21 7.38 -19.64
C SER A 75 0.96 8.14 -18.54
N LEU A 76 2.06 7.59 -18.00
CA LEU A 76 2.83 8.24 -16.94
C LEU A 76 3.51 9.52 -17.41
N ILE A 77 3.18 10.63 -16.76
CA ILE A 77 3.95 11.87 -16.87
C ILE A 77 5.35 11.61 -16.27
N LYS A 78 6.40 12.03 -17.00
CA LYS A 78 7.81 11.82 -16.60
C LYS A 78 8.20 10.34 -16.41
N LYS A 79 7.61 9.41 -17.17
CA LYS A 79 7.92 7.98 -17.15
C LYS A 79 9.43 7.68 -17.07
N GLN A 80 10.22 8.27 -17.97
CA GLN A 80 11.67 8.05 -18.04
C GLN A 80 12.41 8.47 -16.77
N LEU A 81 11.97 9.56 -16.12
CA LEU A 81 12.53 10.00 -14.84
C LEU A 81 12.22 9.00 -13.73
N ILE A 82 11.00 8.49 -13.69
CA ILE A 82 10.57 7.51 -12.68
C ILE A 82 11.35 6.21 -12.84
N GLU A 83 11.43 5.68 -14.07
CA GLU A 83 12.16 4.45 -14.38
C GLU A 83 13.66 4.59 -14.03
N SER A 84 14.33 5.65 -14.51
CA SER A 84 15.75 5.88 -14.19
C SER A 84 16.02 6.12 -12.70
N THR A 85 15.07 6.71 -11.97
CA THR A 85 15.19 6.86 -10.51
C THR A 85 15.09 5.49 -9.82
N GLY A 86 14.18 4.63 -10.27
CA GLY A 86 14.08 3.25 -9.79
C GLY A 86 15.36 2.46 -10.02
N ASP A 87 15.93 2.54 -11.22
CA ASP A 87 17.19 1.86 -11.56
C ASP A 87 18.35 2.32 -10.68
N ARG A 88 18.45 3.64 -10.42
CA ARG A 88 19.48 4.20 -9.53
C ARG A 88 19.31 3.74 -8.09
N LEU A 89 18.07 3.70 -7.59
CA LEU A 89 17.79 3.20 -6.24
C LEU A 89 18.15 1.71 -6.11
N LEU A 90 17.83 0.91 -7.14
CA LEU A 90 18.19 -0.51 -7.18
C LEU A 90 19.71 -0.70 -7.19
N ALA A 91 20.44 0.05 -8.01
CA ALA A 91 21.89 0.00 -8.06
C ALA A 91 22.55 0.37 -6.72
N HIS A 92 21.98 1.34 -5.97
CA HIS A 92 22.45 1.66 -4.62
C HIS A 92 22.08 0.59 -3.58
N ALA A 93 20.93 -0.07 -3.73
CA ALA A 93 20.47 -1.10 -2.79
C ALA A 93 21.18 -2.44 -2.98
N LEU A 94 21.69 -2.74 -4.18
CA LEU A 94 22.36 -3.99 -4.52
C LEU A 94 23.81 -3.74 -5.01
N PRO A 95 24.73 -3.32 -4.12
CA PRO A 95 26.11 -3.01 -4.50
C PRO A 95 26.95 -4.21 -4.99
N ASP A 96 26.44 -5.44 -4.88
CA ASP A 96 27.19 -6.69 -5.12
C ASP A 96 26.70 -7.52 -6.33
N VAL A 97 25.78 -7.03 -7.16
CA VAL A 97 25.35 -7.76 -8.39
C VAL A 97 26.41 -7.68 -9.51
N GLY A 98 27.57 -7.11 -9.23
CA GLY A 98 28.72 -7.05 -10.14
C GLY A 98 29.96 -7.71 -9.55
N GLY A 99 30.02 -9.03 -9.68
CA GLY A 99 31.24 -9.86 -9.57
C GLY A 99 31.31 -10.80 -10.75
#